data_AF-A0A968JQB9-F1
#
_entry.id   AF-A0A968JQB9-F1
#
_cell.length_a   1.000
_cell.length_b   1.000
_cell.length_c   1.000
_cell.angle_alpha   90.00
_cell.angle_beta   90.00
_cell.angle_gamma   90.00
#
_symmetry.space_group_name_H-M   'P 1'
#
loop_
_entity.id
_entity.type
_entity.pdbx_description
1 polymer ?
#
loop_
_entity_poly.entity_id
_entity_poly.type
_entity_poly.pdbx_seq_one_letter_code
_entity_poly.pdbx_strand_id
1 'polypeptide(L)'
;MAEKLKKMGIYSIEFIPLRNSPEVLEDYASYFFNQGFIVTFGSEHNTPQLTPLRLYTRNGAHLSEPLREINYKGACIIAAHQYLFAVMGKGFLKEDGTPEMDKMDEYVTLGDALIRFRINNEER
;
A
#
# COMPACT_ATOMS: atom_id res chain seq x y z
N MET A 1 4.23 -17.15 -7.79
CA MET A 1 3.97 -15.82 -8.40
C MET A 1 4.98 -14.78 -7.92
N ALA A 2 5.09 -14.54 -6.61
CA ALA A 2 6.01 -13.58 -6.01
C ALA A 2 7.44 -13.63 -6.57
N GLU A 3 8.06 -14.80 -6.61
CA GLU A 3 9.42 -14.98 -7.17
C GLU A 3 9.55 -14.54 -8.63
N LYS A 4 8.52 -14.75 -9.46
CA LYS A 4 8.54 -14.31 -10.85
C LYS A 4 8.49 -12.78 -10.94
N LEU A 5 7.68 -12.13 -10.10
CA LEU A 5 7.58 -10.67 -10.04
C LEU A 5 8.87 -10.04 -9.52
N LYS A 6 9.47 -10.60 -8.47
CA LYS A 6 10.78 -10.16 -7.96
C LYS A 6 11.88 -10.23 -9.02
N LYS A 7 11.92 -11.31 -9.81
CA LYS A 7 12.85 -11.44 -10.96
C LYS A 7 12.63 -10.37 -12.05
N MET A 8 11.43 -9.79 -12.11
CA MET A 8 11.11 -8.67 -13.01
C MET A 8 11.36 -7.29 -12.38
N GLY A 9 11.89 -7.23 -11.15
CA GLY A 9 12.09 -5.98 -10.40
C GLY A 9 10.79 -5.40 -9.82
N ILE A 10 9.73 -6.21 -9.68
CA ILE A 10 8.43 -5.77 -9.17
C ILE A 10 8.32 -6.17 -7.69
N TYR A 11 8.14 -5.16 -6.83
CA TYR A 11 8.04 -5.30 -5.38
C TYR A 11 6.81 -4.60 -4.77
N SER A 12 5.94 -4.05 -5.61
CA SER A 12 4.69 -3.43 -5.19
C SER A 12 3.52 -4.04 -5.95
N ILE A 13 2.41 -4.24 -5.26
CA ILE A 13 1.16 -4.72 -5.84
C ILE A 13 -0.02 -3.98 -5.25
N GLU A 14 -1.00 -3.72 -6.11
CA GLU A 14 -2.29 -3.19 -5.72
C GLU A 14 -3.37 -4.24 -6.01
N PHE A 15 -4.16 -4.61 -4.99
CA PHE A 15 -5.36 -5.41 -5.21
C PHE A 15 -6.58 -4.51 -5.33
N ILE A 16 -7.59 -5.01 -6.04
CA ILE A 16 -8.89 -4.37 -6.16
C ILE A 16 -9.89 -5.17 -5.29
N PRO A 17 -10.24 -4.71 -4.08
CA PRO A 17 -11.09 -5.49 -3.18
C PRO A 17 -12.45 -5.84 -3.79
N LEU A 18 -13.05 -4.91 -4.55
CA LEU A 18 -14.35 -5.09 -5.22
C LEU A 18 -14.39 -6.31 -6.15
N ARG A 19 -13.23 -6.75 -6.64
CA ARG A 19 -13.08 -7.92 -7.52
C ARG A 19 -12.77 -9.20 -6.77
N ASN A 20 -12.74 -9.22 -5.43
CA ASN A 20 -12.31 -10.38 -4.63
C ASN A 20 -13.30 -10.70 -3.51
N SER A 21 -13.38 -11.99 -3.13
CA SER A 21 -14.01 -12.34 -1.84
C SER A 21 -13.04 -11.96 -0.70
N PRO A 22 -13.54 -11.71 0.53
CA PRO A 22 -12.69 -11.38 1.68
C PRO A 22 -11.57 -12.40 1.92
N GLU A 23 -11.90 -13.69 1.86
CA GLU A 23 -10.98 -14.79 2.18
C GLU A 23 -9.84 -14.86 1.15
N VAL A 24 -10.18 -14.79 -0.14
CA VAL A 24 -9.18 -14.79 -1.21
C VAL A 24 -8.31 -13.53 -1.13
N LEU A 25 -8.90 -12.37 -0.86
CA LEU A 25 -8.13 -11.13 -0.74
C LEU A 25 -7.13 -11.23 0.43
N GLU A 26 -7.55 -11.75 1.57
CA GLU A 26 -6.70 -11.90 2.75
C GLU A 26 -5.56 -12.89 2.53
N ASP A 27 -5.84 -14.04 1.90
CA ASP A 27 -4.82 -15.04 1.57
C ASP A 27 -3.72 -14.46 0.67
N TYR A 28 -4.11 -13.80 -0.42
CA TYR A 28 -3.15 -13.27 -1.37
C TYR A 28 -2.42 -12.04 -0.83
N ALA A 29 -3.14 -11.09 -0.21
CA ALA A 29 -2.51 -9.89 0.36
C ALA A 29 -1.50 -10.27 1.45
N SER A 30 -1.85 -11.18 2.35
CA SER A 30 -0.95 -11.66 3.40
C SER A 30 0.23 -12.41 2.82
N TYR A 31 0.01 -13.28 1.83
CA TYR A 31 1.10 -13.98 1.14
C TYR A 31 2.13 -12.99 0.57
N PHE A 32 1.69 -11.99 -0.18
CA PHE A 32 2.62 -11.05 -0.80
C PHE A 32 3.28 -10.11 0.20
N PHE A 33 2.54 -9.63 1.20
CA PHE A 33 3.10 -8.82 2.29
C PHE A 33 4.22 -9.60 3.00
N ASN A 34 3.98 -10.87 3.35
CA ASN A 34 4.99 -11.74 3.97
C ASN A 34 6.17 -12.08 3.05
N GLN A 35 6.01 -11.92 1.74
CA GLN A 35 7.10 -12.04 0.76
C GLN A 35 7.89 -10.74 0.57
N GLY A 36 7.58 -9.68 1.32
CA GLY A 36 8.25 -8.39 1.27
C GLY A 36 7.77 -7.49 0.14
N PHE A 37 6.53 -7.64 -0.31
CA PHE A 37 5.90 -6.69 -1.21
C PHE A 37 5.26 -5.54 -0.44
N ILE A 38 5.32 -4.34 -1.02
CA ILE A 38 4.39 -3.27 -0.67
C ILE A 38 3.02 -3.69 -1.21
N VAL A 39 2.01 -3.70 -0.36
CA VAL A 39 0.64 -4.09 -0.73
C VAL A 39 -0.30 -2.92 -0.47
N THR A 40 -1.04 -2.52 -1.49
CA THR A 40 -2.08 -1.49 -1.42
C THR A 40 -3.41 -1.97 -1.98
N PHE A 41 -4.48 -1.22 -1.74
CA PHE A 41 -5.82 -1.49 -2.25
C PHE A 41 -6.43 -0.30 -2.97
N GLY A 42 -6.86 -0.54 -4.21
CA GLY A 42 -7.55 0.44 -5.05
C GLY A 42 -9.06 0.21 -5.08
N SER A 43 -9.84 1.29 -5.22
CA SER A 43 -11.30 1.21 -5.34
C SER A 43 -11.79 0.87 -6.75
N GLU A 44 -10.93 0.95 -7.77
CA GLU A 44 -11.29 0.84 -9.19
C GLU A 44 -12.39 1.85 -9.59
N HIS A 45 -12.38 3.03 -8.97
CA HIS A 45 -13.32 4.08 -9.30
C HIS A 45 -13.01 4.68 -10.68
N ASN A 46 -13.77 4.27 -11.69
CA ASN A 46 -13.58 4.66 -13.09
C ASN A 46 -14.84 5.27 -13.74
N THR A 47 -15.88 5.53 -12.94
CA THR A 47 -17.15 6.10 -13.41
C THR A 47 -17.45 7.43 -12.72
N PRO A 48 -18.24 8.33 -13.33
CA PRO A 48 -18.68 9.56 -12.68
C PRO A 48 -19.62 9.35 -11.48
N GLN A 49 -20.03 8.11 -11.18
CA GLN A 49 -20.92 7.84 -10.06
C GLN A 49 -20.25 8.18 -8.73
N LEU A 50 -20.98 8.87 -7.85
CA LEU A 50 -20.56 9.15 -6.48
C LEU A 50 -20.70 7.90 -5.62
N THR A 51 -19.76 6.97 -5.73
CA THR A 51 -19.65 5.81 -4.83
C THR A 51 -18.76 6.14 -3.64
N PRO A 52 -18.98 5.52 -2.47
CA PRO A 52 -18.10 5.70 -1.32
C PRO A 52 -16.64 5.38 -1.66
N LEU A 53 -15.71 6.24 -1.25
CA LEU A 53 -14.26 5.98 -1.36
C LEU A 53 -13.79 4.87 -0.42
N ARG A 54 -14.58 4.56 0.62
CA ARG A 54 -14.30 3.48 1.55
C ARG A 54 -14.33 2.14 0.80
N LEU A 55 -13.26 1.36 0.94
CA LEU A 55 -13.10 0.07 0.27
C LEU A 55 -14.05 -0.99 0.83
N TYR A 56 -14.55 -1.82 -0.09
CA TYR A 56 -15.36 -3.01 0.20
C TYR A 56 -15.06 -4.11 -0.83
N THR A 57 -15.28 -5.35 -0.43
CA THR A 57 -15.07 -6.55 -1.24
C THR A 57 -16.26 -6.82 -2.17
N ARG A 58 -16.17 -7.86 -3.02
CA ARG A 58 -17.22 -8.22 -4.00
C ARG A 58 -18.63 -8.36 -3.41
N ASN A 59 -18.75 -8.69 -2.13
CA ASN A 59 -20.02 -8.88 -1.44
C ASN A 59 -20.39 -7.71 -0.50
N GLY A 60 -19.71 -6.58 -0.61
CA GLY A 60 -19.94 -5.40 0.24
C GLY A 60 -19.30 -5.47 1.63
N ALA A 61 -18.59 -6.56 1.96
CA ALA A 61 -17.88 -6.65 3.23
C ALA A 61 -16.69 -5.69 3.25
N HIS A 62 -16.49 -5.00 4.37
CA HIS A 62 -15.33 -4.14 4.58
C HIS A 62 -14.03 -4.95 4.71
N LEU A 63 -12.90 -4.29 4.53
CA LEU A 63 -11.60 -4.88 4.81
C LEU A 63 -11.50 -5.29 6.29
N SER A 64 -10.96 -6.49 6.52
CA SER A 64 -10.59 -6.96 7.85
C SER A 64 -9.49 -6.07 8.45
N GLU A 65 -9.28 -6.17 9.76
CA GLU A 65 -8.22 -5.41 10.45
C GLU A 65 -6.82 -5.69 9.88
N PRO A 66 -6.41 -6.96 9.64
CA PRO A 66 -5.12 -7.25 9.00
C PRO A 66 -4.97 -6.59 7.63
N LEU A 67 -6.03 -6.64 6.80
CA LEU A 67 -6.00 -6.01 5.49
C LEU A 67 -5.86 -4.49 5.59
N ARG A 68 -6.58 -3.85 6.51
CA ARG A 68 -6.45 -2.41 6.75
C ARG A 68 -5.03 -2.04 7.18
N GLU A 69 -4.42 -2.83 8.05
CA GLU A 69 -3.05 -2.61 8.50
C GLU A 69 -2.04 -2.74 7.35
N ILE A 70 -2.11 -3.81 6.56
CA ILE A 70 -1.26 -4.04 5.39
C ILE A 70 -1.36 -2.85 4.42
N ASN A 71 -2.59 -2.45 4.07
CA ASN A 71 -2.83 -1.32 3.17
C ASN A 71 -2.28 -0.01 3.71
N TYR A 72 -2.47 0.25 5.01
CA TYR A 72 -1.98 1.48 5.63
C TYR A 72 -0.46 1.54 5.63
N LYS A 73 0.22 0.44 5.98
CA LYS A 73 1.68 0.34 5.87
C LYS A 73 2.16 0.59 4.45
N GLY A 74 1.48 0.02 3.45
CA GLY A 74 1.77 0.28 2.04
C GLY A 74 1.66 1.77 1.66
N ALA A 75 0.57 2.43 2.09
CA ALA A 75 0.37 3.86 1.88
C ALA A 75 1.45 4.71 2.58
N CYS A 76 1.83 4.38 3.82
CA CYS A 76 2.91 5.08 4.53
C CYS A 76 4.25 4.94 3.80
N ILE A 77 4.62 3.74 3.35
CA ILE A 77 5.87 3.52 2.60
C ILE A 77 5.90 4.35 1.32
N ILE A 78 4.78 4.39 0.58
CA ILE A 78 4.67 5.22 -0.64
C ILE A 78 4.83 6.70 -0.29
N ALA A 79 4.14 7.21 0.74
CA ALA A 79 4.25 8.60 1.15
C ALA A 79 5.70 8.97 1.55
N ALA A 80 6.34 8.13 2.36
CA ALA A 80 7.73 8.32 2.76
C ALA A 80 8.69 8.27 1.57
N HIS A 81 8.50 7.32 0.65
CA HIS A 81 9.30 7.21 -0.57
C HIS A 81 9.20 8.49 -1.41
N GLN A 82 7.98 8.96 -1.68
CA GLN A 82 7.76 10.17 -2.49
C GLN A 82 8.39 11.41 -1.84
N TYR A 83 8.23 11.56 -0.53
CA TYR A 83 8.83 12.67 0.22
C TYR A 83 10.36 12.63 0.16
N LEU A 84 10.97 11.51 0.56
CA LEU A 84 12.43 11.37 0.61
C LEU A 84 13.06 11.50 -0.78
N PHE A 85 12.44 10.94 -1.80
CA PHE A 85 12.92 11.11 -3.17
C PHE A 85 12.91 12.59 -3.59
N ALA A 86 11.85 13.34 -3.26
CA ALA A 86 11.76 14.76 -3.58
C ALA A 86 12.81 15.61 -2.84
N VAL A 87 13.15 15.28 -1.59
CA VAL A 87 14.07 16.09 -0.76
C VAL A 87 15.53 15.65 -0.80
N MET A 88 15.80 14.37 -1.05
CA MET A 88 17.12 13.75 -0.93
C MET A 88 17.54 12.97 -2.19
N GLY A 89 16.67 12.84 -3.19
CA GLY A 89 16.95 12.06 -4.41
C GLY A 89 16.99 10.54 -4.20
N LYS A 90 16.67 10.06 -3.01
CA LYS A 90 16.59 8.63 -2.66
C LYS A 90 15.42 8.38 -1.73
N GLY A 91 14.70 7.28 -1.92
CA GLY A 91 13.60 6.84 -1.06
C GLY A 91 13.74 5.37 -0.68
N PHE A 92 12.61 4.67 -0.57
CA PHE A 92 12.53 3.25 -0.16
C PHE A 92 13.31 2.23 -1.02
N LEU A 93 13.79 2.63 -2.20
CA LEU A 93 14.51 1.75 -3.12
C LEU A 93 16.03 1.91 -2.97
N LYS A 94 16.72 0.79 -3.00
CA LYS A 94 18.18 0.69 -3.15
C LYS A 94 18.58 1.04 -4.59
N GLU A 95 19.88 1.22 -4.81
CA GLU A 95 20.44 1.54 -6.13
C GLU A 95 20.16 0.45 -7.18
N ASP A 96 20.02 -0.81 -6.74
CA ASP A 96 19.69 -1.95 -7.60
C ASP A 96 18.17 -2.09 -7.88
N GLY A 97 17.36 -1.14 -7.42
CA GLY A 97 15.90 -1.15 -7.58
C GLY A 97 15.14 -2.06 -6.61
N THR A 98 15.84 -2.73 -5.68
CA THR A 98 15.19 -3.54 -4.65
C THR A 98 14.79 -2.70 -3.42
N PRO A 99 13.74 -3.10 -2.67
CA PRO A 99 13.30 -2.35 -1.49
C PRO A 99 14.25 -2.47 -0.29
N GLU A 100 14.38 -1.40 0.50
CA GLU A 100 15.06 -1.36 1.81
C GLU A 100 14.18 -1.96 2.92
N MET A 101 13.87 -3.26 2.80
CA MET A 101 12.97 -3.98 3.73
C MET A 101 13.43 -3.98 5.19
N ASP A 102 14.75 -3.91 5.43
CA ASP A 102 15.36 -3.84 6.76
C ASP A 102 14.97 -2.57 7.53
N LYS A 103 14.51 -1.53 6.82
CA LYS A 103 14.09 -0.25 7.39
C LYS A 103 12.60 0.01 7.26
N MET A 104 11.80 -1.01 6.91
CA MET A 104 10.38 -0.84 6.61
C MET A 104 9.64 -0.05 7.70
N ASP A 105 9.90 -0.32 8.98
CA ASP A 105 9.25 0.37 10.11
C ASP A 105 9.62 1.86 10.19
N GLU A 106 10.83 2.26 9.78
CA GLU A 106 11.23 3.67 9.70
C GLU A 106 10.43 4.40 8.62
N TYR A 107 10.28 3.78 7.44
CA TYR A 107 9.47 4.33 6.35
C TYR A 107 7.99 4.39 6.71
N VAL A 108 7.44 3.37 7.39
CA VAL A 108 6.07 3.39 7.90
C VAL A 108 5.87 4.54 8.89
N THR A 109 6.82 4.72 9.82
CA THR A 109 6.78 5.79 10.83
C THR A 109 6.80 7.18 10.19
N LEU A 110 7.73 7.42 9.25
CA LEU A 110 7.80 8.69 8.52
C LEU A 110 6.53 8.92 7.69
N GLY A 111 6.05 7.89 7.00
CA GLY A 111 4.84 7.96 6.19
C GLY A 111 3.60 8.30 7.00
N ASP A 112 3.41 7.67 8.17
CA ASP A 112 2.32 7.99 9.10
C ASP A 112 2.40 9.45 9.55
N ALA A 113 3.59 9.94 9.91
CA ALA A 113 3.80 11.33 10.30
C ALA A 113 3.44 12.31 9.17
N LEU A 114 3.84 12.01 7.93
CA LEU A 114 3.52 12.83 6.75
C LEU A 114 2.02 12.88 6.46
N ILE A 115 1.35 11.72 6.49
CA ILE A 115 -0.10 11.61 6.27
C ILE A 115 -0.85 12.40 7.34
N ARG A 116 -0.52 12.20 8.62
CA ARG A 116 -1.14 12.93 9.73
C ARG A 116 -0.88 14.43 9.66
N PHE A 117 0.35 14.83 9.33
CA PHE A 117 0.69 16.24 9.13
C PHE A 117 -0.20 16.85 8.05
N ARG A 118 -0.43 16.15 6.93
CA ARG A 118 -1.29 16.67 5.86
C ARG A 118 -2.75 16.79 6.30
N ILE A 119 -3.31 15.76 6.92
CA ILE A 119 -4.71 15.77 7.40
C ILE A 119 -4.94 16.91 8.41
N ASN A 120 -4.07 17.04 9.40
CA ASN A 120 -4.21 18.06 10.45
C ASN A 120 -4.03 19.51 9.94
N ASN A 121 -3.36 19.70 8.80
CA ASN A 121 -3.18 21.03 8.20
C ASN A 121 -4.26 21.39 7.17
N GLU A 122 -5.07 20.44 6.69
CA GLU A 122 -6.24 20.73 5.85
C GLU A 122 -7.48 21.11 6.66
N GLU A 123 -7.51 20.77 7.96
CA GLU A 123 -8.57 21.18 8.90
C GLU A 123 -8.41 22.62 9.45
N ARG A 124 -7.44 23.39 8.93
CA ARG A 124 -7.18 24.80 9.25
C ARG A 124 -7.42 25.71 8.05
#